data_AF-A0A2G1XZZ3-F1
#
_entry.id   AF-A0A2G1XZZ3-F1
#
_cell.length_a   1.000
_cell.length_b   1.000
_cell.length_c   1.000
_cell.angle_alpha   90.00
_cell.angle_beta   90.00
_cell.angle_gamma   90.00
#
_symmetry.space_group_name_H-M   'P 1'
#
loop_
_entity.id
_entity.type
_entity.pdbx_description
1 polymer ?
#
loop_
_entity_poly.entity_id
_entity_poly.type
_entity_poly.pdbx_seq_one_letter_code
_entity_poly.pdbx_strand_id
1 'polypeptide(L)'
;MKNLIKLTLVLSLFFGTLYAQNINECKTDIYFGNGVWNSRDDAKKSIIQLQYIIDTEVIKNDPKLQAKYGQIKLQYNTNYGGMIDILETFYQLKEAGQIGEALFFTFVDELMAKQVSAIVNEDVKTLREQIINLIVSTEATEVDSMLTKYYEESFKLSHKVLLISHSQGNLFANRIYEKINPTGYKDYFANMQIASPASEVKAQKGDYVTLSTDLTSFDPVINFIPGSMSPNASGDSGHSLVSAYLSQADPLSKITTKIKQLLANLDTEPSQWELDNELNKGTKDYKITLKHRFDTTITSMQDVAVYPFNASKKLYHVIDNTGGNGWVKASCGGEKVSDDWEGKKDGEAYLIDNKEEEKIVYLSIPLYSFIAASSYYYSKDKNGIYSAKYRFSTYIIYKYINGNYSSTIVNHNSTYIIPPADNSIVLECKNCGFGTSESYSFTVYSDLTYTTHSSKLLAYGLNIINNLYNENFKNLTLKVN
;
A
#
# COMPACT_ATOMS: atom_id res chain seq x y z
N MET A 1 -50.61 -6.18 -15.73
CA MET A 1 -49.59 -7.00 -15.00
C MET A 1 -48.30 -7.23 -15.80
N LYS A 2 -48.28 -7.98 -16.92
CA LYS A 2 -47.01 -8.33 -17.63
C LYS A 2 -46.09 -7.13 -17.95
N ASN A 3 -46.64 -5.98 -18.34
CA ASN A 3 -45.84 -4.77 -18.61
C ASN A 3 -45.34 -4.06 -17.33
N LEU A 4 -46.02 -4.24 -16.20
CA LEU A 4 -45.60 -3.70 -14.91
C LEU A 4 -44.37 -4.46 -14.39
N ILE A 5 -44.39 -5.79 -14.47
CA ILE A 5 -43.27 -6.66 -14.09
C ILE A 5 -42.01 -6.33 -14.90
N LYS A 6 -42.15 -6.08 -16.22
CA LYS A 6 -41.02 -5.63 -17.05
C LYS A 6 -40.45 -4.28 -16.60
N LEU A 7 -41.30 -3.33 -16.24
CA LEU A 7 -40.86 -2.02 -15.75
C LEU A 7 -40.13 -2.13 -14.41
N THR A 8 -40.64 -2.95 -13.47
CA THR A 8 -39.99 -3.20 -12.18
C THR A 8 -38.62 -3.87 -12.36
N LEU A 9 -38.50 -4.87 -13.26
CA LEU A 9 -37.24 -5.57 -13.52
C LEU A 9 -36.17 -4.64 -14.13
N VAL A 10 -36.58 -3.72 -15.01
CA VAL A 10 -35.70 -2.69 -15.58
C VAL A 10 -35.30 -1.67 -14.53
N LEU A 11 -36.22 -1.21 -13.67
CA LEU A 11 -35.87 -0.30 -12.56
C LEU A 11 -34.85 -0.95 -11.61
N SER A 12 -35.03 -2.22 -11.22
CA SER A 12 -34.08 -2.90 -10.34
C SER A 12 -32.67 -3.03 -10.93
N LEU A 13 -32.53 -3.10 -12.26
CA LEU A 13 -31.23 -3.11 -12.94
C LEU A 13 -30.53 -1.74 -12.90
N PHE A 14 -31.28 -0.63 -12.82
CA PHE A 14 -30.71 0.71 -12.67
C PHE A 14 -30.34 1.09 -11.22
N PHE A 15 -30.89 0.41 -10.21
CA PHE A 15 -30.49 0.61 -8.81
C PHE A 15 -29.29 -0.23 -8.38
N GLY A 16 -28.91 -1.26 -9.15
CA GLY A 16 -27.79 -2.15 -8.84
C GLY A 16 -26.39 -1.63 -9.21
N THR A 17 -26.28 -0.46 -9.86
CA THR A 17 -24.99 0.12 -10.32
C THR A 17 -24.44 1.21 -9.40
N LEU A 18 -25.11 1.52 -8.29
CA LEU A 18 -24.68 2.52 -7.33
C LEU A 18 -23.90 1.87 -6.19
N TYR A 19 -22.77 2.49 -5.81
CA TYR A 19 -21.87 2.10 -4.71
C TYR A 19 -20.89 0.95 -4.94
N ALA A 20 -20.35 0.82 -6.16
CA ALA A 20 -18.91 0.57 -6.24
C ALA A 20 -18.20 1.82 -5.68
N GLN A 21 -18.07 1.92 -4.35
CA GLN A 21 -17.27 2.97 -3.74
C GLN A 21 -15.81 2.72 -4.10
N ASN A 22 -15.17 3.68 -4.76
CA ASN A 22 -13.79 3.53 -5.22
C ASN A 22 -12.86 3.59 -4.00
N ILE A 23 -12.32 2.43 -3.62
CA ILE A 23 -11.51 2.23 -2.41
C ILE A 23 -10.12 2.82 -2.64
N ASN A 24 -9.95 4.10 -2.32
CA ASN A 24 -8.67 4.78 -2.52
C ASN A 24 -7.68 4.41 -1.41
N GLU A 25 -7.02 3.25 -1.50
CA GLU A 25 -5.97 2.82 -0.56
C GLU A 25 -4.71 3.73 -0.54
N CYS A 26 -4.63 4.77 -1.37
CA CYS A 26 -3.65 5.86 -1.16
C CYS A 26 -4.05 6.80 -0.03
N LYS A 27 -5.32 6.78 0.36
CA LYS A 27 -5.92 7.82 1.18
C LYS A 27 -5.48 7.68 2.63
N THR A 28 -5.11 8.80 3.21
CA THR A 28 -5.09 8.95 4.67
C THR A 28 -6.33 9.76 5.05
N ASP A 29 -7.22 9.18 5.84
CA ASP A 29 -8.27 9.94 6.49
C ASP A 29 -7.67 10.66 7.70
N ILE A 30 -7.80 11.98 7.73
CA ILE A 30 -7.35 12.80 8.86
C ILE A 30 -8.52 12.99 9.82
N TYR A 31 -8.27 12.77 11.12
CA TYR A 31 -9.24 12.96 12.19
C TYR A 31 -8.75 14.01 13.18
N PHE A 32 -9.66 14.75 13.80
CA PHE A 32 -9.36 15.70 14.88
C PHE A 32 -10.02 15.29 16.21
N GLY A 33 -9.21 15.08 17.25
CA GLY A 33 -9.65 14.83 18.63
C GLY A 33 -9.56 16.08 19.50
N ASN A 34 -10.67 16.48 20.13
CA ASN A 34 -10.74 17.68 20.97
C ASN A 34 -10.11 17.48 22.36
N GLY A 35 -10.00 18.58 23.10
CA GLY A 35 -9.58 18.59 24.50
C GLY A 35 -10.72 18.83 25.48
N VAL A 36 -10.36 18.96 26.77
CA VAL A 36 -11.24 19.47 27.82
C VAL A 36 -11.80 20.85 27.43
N TRP A 37 -12.96 21.20 27.98
CA TRP A 37 -13.58 22.54 27.87
C TRP A 37 -13.87 23.01 26.42
N ASN A 38 -13.81 22.11 25.45
CA ASN A 38 -14.05 22.42 24.06
C ASN A 38 -15.47 21.99 23.68
N SER A 39 -16.36 22.96 23.41
CA SER A 39 -17.69 22.64 22.90
C SER A 39 -17.58 22.00 21.52
N ARG A 40 -18.60 21.21 21.13
CA ARG A 40 -18.63 20.59 19.79
C ARG A 40 -18.54 21.61 18.66
N ASP A 41 -18.99 22.84 18.86
CA ASP A 41 -18.86 23.90 17.85
C ASP A 41 -17.48 24.57 17.86
N ASP A 42 -16.80 24.65 19.01
CA ASP A 42 -15.40 25.09 19.08
C ASP A 42 -14.44 24.04 18.51
N ALA A 43 -14.78 22.75 18.62
CA ALA A 43 -14.09 21.66 17.94
C ALA A 43 -14.22 21.80 16.41
N LYS A 44 -15.42 22.16 15.90
CA LYS A 44 -15.61 22.46 14.46
C LYS A 44 -14.84 23.70 14.02
N LYS A 45 -14.82 24.79 14.81
CA LYS A 45 -14.00 25.98 14.51
C LYS A 45 -12.51 25.62 14.43
N SER A 46 -12.03 24.79 15.35
CA SER A 46 -10.67 24.25 15.36
C SER A 46 -10.37 23.45 14.10
N ILE A 47 -11.30 22.59 13.65
CA ILE A 47 -11.19 21.85 12.39
C ILE A 47 -11.12 22.79 11.19
N ILE A 48 -11.92 23.86 11.12
CA ILE A 48 -11.88 24.80 10.00
C ILE A 48 -10.51 25.48 9.90
N GLN A 49 -9.93 25.90 11.02
CA GLN A 49 -8.60 26.51 11.06
C GLN A 49 -7.49 25.49 10.71
N LEU A 50 -7.58 24.27 11.27
CA LEU A 50 -6.61 23.20 11.00
C LEU A 50 -6.69 22.73 9.54
N GLN A 51 -7.89 22.65 8.95
CA GLN A 51 -8.12 22.33 7.54
C GLN A 51 -7.48 23.39 6.65
N TYR A 52 -7.73 24.67 6.91
CA TYR A 52 -7.10 25.78 6.18
C TYR A 52 -5.57 25.65 6.21
N ILE A 53 -4.99 25.38 7.37
CA ILE A 53 -3.53 25.20 7.55
C ILE A 53 -3.00 23.96 6.83
N ILE A 54 -3.73 22.84 6.84
CA ILE A 54 -3.33 21.65 6.08
C ILE A 54 -3.42 21.94 4.57
N ASP A 55 -4.48 22.59 4.10
CA ASP A 55 -4.68 22.94 2.69
C ASP A 55 -3.58 23.90 2.18
N THR A 56 -3.19 24.91 2.97
CA THR A 56 -2.16 25.89 2.58
C THR A 56 -0.73 25.42 2.79
N GLU A 57 -0.40 24.84 3.96
CA GLU A 57 0.99 24.54 4.33
C GLU A 57 1.43 23.13 3.97
N VAL A 58 0.53 22.13 4.06
CA VAL A 58 0.83 20.70 3.88
C VAL A 58 0.52 20.25 2.45
N ILE A 59 -0.72 20.46 2.00
CA ILE A 59 -1.23 20.11 0.67
C ILE A 59 -0.85 21.16 -0.37
N LYS A 60 -0.69 22.43 0.04
CA LYS A 60 -0.39 23.58 -0.83
C LYS A 60 -1.39 23.75 -1.99
N ASN A 61 -2.66 23.43 -1.73
CA ASN A 61 -3.75 23.36 -2.70
C ASN A 61 -3.48 22.41 -3.90
N ASP A 62 -2.56 21.44 -3.80
CA ASP A 62 -2.34 20.42 -4.83
C ASP A 62 -3.57 19.47 -4.91
N PRO A 63 -4.31 19.42 -6.04
CA PRO A 63 -5.49 18.57 -6.18
C PRO A 63 -5.22 17.06 -6.08
N LYS A 64 -3.97 16.60 -6.28
CA LYS A 64 -3.57 15.21 -6.07
C LYS A 64 -3.42 14.92 -4.57
N LEU A 65 -2.79 15.82 -3.82
CA LEU A 65 -2.67 15.69 -2.35
C LEU A 65 -4.01 15.89 -1.64
N GLN A 66 -4.88 16.77 -2.12
CA GLN A 66 -6.25 16.93 -1.59
C GLN A 66 -7.07 15.63 -1.73
N ALA A 67 -7.02 14.98 -2.90
CA ALA A 67 -7.67 13.69 -3.13
C ALA A 67 -7.09 12.55 -2.27
N LYS A 68 -5.84 12.72 -1.79
CA LYS A 68 -5.10 11.73 -0.99
C LYS A 68 -5.28 11.91 0.52
N TYR A 69 -5.39 13.13 1.02
CA TYR A 69 -5.47 13.40 2.47
C TYR A 69 -6.86 13.88 2.93
N GLY A 70 -7.78 14.14 1.99
CA GLY A 70 -9.19 14.37 2.27
C GLY A 70 -9.50 15.64 3.07
N GLN A 71 -10.65 15.62 3.74
CA GLN A 71 -11.04 16.61 4.72
C GLN A 71 -10.88 16.03 6.13
N ILE A 72 -10.54 16.90 7.09
CA ILE A 72 -10.42 16.54 8.50
C ILE A 72 -11.81 16.20 9.06
N LYS A 73 -11.97 14.97 9.53
CA LYS A 73 -13.19 14.47 10.17
C LYS A 73 -13.15 14.78 11.68
N LEU A 74 -14.25 15.26 12.26
CA LEU A 74 -14.35 15.41 13.71
C LEU A 74 -14.41 14.05 14.40
N GLN A 75 -13.55 13.86 15.40
CA GLN A 75 -13.60 12.76 16.34
C GLN A 75 -13.80 13.32 17.75
N TYR A 76 -15.07 13.56 18.11
CA TYR A 76 -15.42 14.27 19.34
C TYR A 76 -15.50 13.32 20.54
N ASN A 77 -14.77 13.62 21.63
CA ASN A 77 -15.08 13.09 22.96
C ASN A 77 -16.07 14.05 23.66
N THR A 78 -17.06 13.50 24.35
CA THR A 78 -18.16 14.27 24.92
C THR A 78 -17.69 15.08 26.12
N ASN A 79 -18.05 16.35 26.13
CA ASN A 79 -17.81 17.25 27.24
C ASN A 79 -18.96 17.14 28.26
N TYR A 80 -18.64 16.88 29.53
CA TYR A 80 -19.64 16.74 30.61
C TYR A 80 -19.66 17.97 31.54
N GLY A 81 -19.01 19.05 31.12
CA GLY A 81 -18.76 20.22 31.94
C GLY A 81 -17.40 20.13 32.62
N GLY A 82 -16.75 21.28 32.77
CA GLY A 82 -15.29 21.31 32.83
C GLY A 82 -14.62 20.64 34.03
N MET A 83 -15.33 20.37 35.13
CA MET A 83 -14.76 19.61 36.25
C MET A 83 -14.77 18.10 35.99
N ILE A 84 -15.77 17.59 35.26
CA ILE A 84 -15.85 16.16 34.93
C ILE A 84 -14.80 15.82 33.86
N ASP A 85 -14.59 16.68 32.86
CA ASP A 85 -13.51 16.50 31.87
C ASP A 85 -12.11 16.42 32.54
N ILE A 86 -11.86 17.23 33.59
CA ILE A 86 -10.61 17.14 34.36
C ILE A 86 -10.54 15.80 35.09
N LEU A 87 -11.60 15.38 35.79
CA LEU A 87 -11.63 14.10 36.50
C LEU A 87 -11.43 12.91 35.57
N GLU A 88 -11.99 12.96 34.35
CA GLU A 88 -11.74 11.98 33.29
C GLU A 88 -10.29 12.01 32.82
N THR A 89 -9.70 13.19 32.59
CA THR A 89 -8.26 13.33 32.27
C THR A 89 -7.38 12.68 33.34
N PHE A 90 -7.64 12.96 34.62
CA PHE A 90 -6.92 12.35 35.75
C PHE A 90 -7.19 10.84 35.88
N TYR A 91 -8.40 10.36 35.57
CA TYR A 91 -8.71 8.93 35.51
C TYR A 91 -7.90 8.24 34.41
N GLN A 92 -7.88 8.79 33.20
CA GLN A 92 -7.11 8.28 32.06
C GLN A 92 -5.60 8.22 32.36
N LEU A 93 -5.06 9.22 33.06
CA LEU A 93 -3.64 9.24 33.50
C LEU A 93 -3.34 8.18 34.56
N LYS A 94 -4.28 7.89 35.47
CA LYS A 94 -4.18 6.78 36.44
C LYS A 94 -4.17 5.44 35.72
N GLU A 95 -5.09 5.24 34.78
CA GLU A 95 -5.20 4.01 33.99
C GLU A 95 -4.00 3.79 33.07
N ALA A 96 -3.36 4.86 32.60
CA ALA A 96 -2.09 4.81 31.86
C ALA A 96 -0.87 4.54 32.77
N GLY A 97 -1.04 4.47 34.09
CA GLY A 97 0.04 4.30 35.07
C GLY A 97 0.94 5.52 35.27
N GLN A 98 0.59 6.68 34.69
CA GLN A 98 1.38 7.91 34.79
C GLN A 98 1.23 8.58 36.17
N ILE A 99 0.06 8.45 36.81
CA ILE A 99 -0.17 8.89 38.19
C ILE A 99 -0.65 7.74 39.08
N GLY A 100 -0.28 7.80 40.36
CA GLY A 100 -0.76 6.84 41.35
C GLY A 100 -2.21 7.10 41.79
N GLU A 101 -2.87 6.04 42.27
CA GLU A 101 -4.24 6.07 42.80
C GLU A 101 -4.44 7.12 43.92
N ALA A 102 -3.43 7.30 44.78
CA ALA A 102 -3.45 8.32 45.83
C ALA A 102 -3.50 9.76 45.27
N LEU A 103 -2.79 10.05 44.18
CA LEU A 103 -2.82 11.36 43.53
C LEU A 103 -4.17 11.59 42.84
N PHE A 104 -4.66 10.58 42.09
CA PHE A 104 -5.99 10.62 41.48
C PHE A 104 -7.08 10.95 42.52
N PHE A 105 -7.13 10.23 43.64
CA PHE A 105 -8.14 10.49 44.67
C PHE A 105 -7.92 11.80 45.44
N THR A 106 -6.69 12.29 45.56
CA THR A 106 -6.45 13.65 46.10
C THR A 106 -7.11 14.71 45.22
N PHE A 107 -7.00 14.61 43.89
CA PHE A 107 -7.70 15.51 42.96
C PHE A 107 -9.22 15.35 43.00
N VAL A 108 -9.73 14.11 43.09
CA VAL A 108 -11.17 13.85 43.31
C VAL A 108 -11.66 14.56 44.57
N ASP A 109 -10.98 14.37 45.70
CA ASP A 109 -11.42 14.91 46.98
C ASP A 109 -11.28 16.44 47.05
N GLU A 110 -10.25 17.05 46.43
CA GLU A 110 -10.12 18.51 46.35
C GLU A 110 -11.22 19.14 45.48
N LEU A 111 -11.54 18.55 44.33
CA LEU A 111 -12.59 19.03 43.43
C LEU A 111 -13.98 18.86 44.05
N MET A 112 -14.23 17.74 44.73
CA MET A 112 -15.47 17.51 45.47
C MET A 112 -15.60 18.45 46.67
N ALA A 113 -14.53 18.70 47.44
CA ALA A 113 -14.57 19.62 48.58
C ALA A 113 -14.94 21.07 48.18
N LYS A 114 -14.58 21.50 46.96
CA LYS A 114 -14.96 22.81 46.41
C LYS A 114 -16.44 22.91 46.03
N GLN A 115 -17.11 21.80 45.71
CA GLN A 115 -18.55 21.78 45.39
C GLN A 115 -19.44 21.41 46.58
N VAL A 116 -18.96 20.57 47.49
CA VAL A 116 -19.78 19.83 48.46
C VAL A 116 -19.64 20.38 49.89
N SER A 117 -19.46 21.70 50.04
CA SER A 117 -19.25 22.37 51.33
C SER A 117 -20.47 22.39 52.29
N ALA A 118 -21.52 21.60 51.99
CA ALA A 118 -22.79 21.58 52.71
C ALA A 118 -23.48 20.20 52.83
N ILE A 119 -22.87 19.09 52.39
CA ILE A 119 -23.52 17.75 52.38
C ILE A 119 -22.85 16.80 53.39
N VAL A 120 -23.64 15.91 53.98
CA VAL A 120 -23.22 14.95 55.02
C VAL A 120 -22.30 13.87 54.44
N ASN A 121 -21.28 13.45 55.21
CA ASN A 121 -20.17 12.59 54.76
C ASN A 121 -20.55 11.31 53.99
N GLU A 122 -21.70 10.69 54.27
CA GLU A 122 -22.10 9.41 53.66
C GLU A 122 -22.63 9.57 52.22
N ASP A 123 -23.26 10.71 51.92
CA ASP A 123 -23.67 11.08 50.56
C ASP A 123 -22.46 11.37 49.66
N VAL A 124 -21.39 11.95 50.23
CA VAL A 124 -20.16 12.30 49.50
C VAL A 124 -19.49 11.07 48.90
N LYS A 125 -19.41 9.97 49.67
CA LYS A 125 -18.82 8.71 49.18
C LYS A 125 -19.65 8.13 48.03
N THR A 126 -20.97 8.08 48.19
CA THR A 126 -21.90 7.57 47.18
C THR A 126 -21.82 8.39 45.89
N LEU A 127 -21.78 9.72 46.00
CA LEU A 127 -21.65 10.63 44.87
C LEU A 127 -20.28 10.49 44.16
N ARG A 128 -19.19 10.31 44.91
CA ARG A 128 -17.85 10.02 44.36
C ARG A 128 -17.84 8.72 43.55
N GLU A 129 -18.43 7.64 44.08
CA GLU A 129 -18.56 6.37 43.36
C GLU A 129 -19.41 6.52 42.08
N GLN A 130 -20.51 7.27 42.13
CA GLN A 130 -21.36 7.55 40.96
C GLN A 130 -20.61 8.34 39.87
N ILE A 131 -19.85 9.38 40.24
CA ILE A 131 -19.07 10.19 39.29
C ILE A 131 -17.96 9.35 38.64
N ILE A 132 -17.26 8.52 39.42
CA ILE A 132 -16.22 7.64 38.88
C ILE A 132 -16.84 6.61 37.92
N ASN A 133 -17.95 5.98 38.28
CA ASN A 133 -18.63 5.02 37.41
C ASN A 133 -19.15 5.67 36.11
N LEU A 134 -19.63 6.92 36.17
CA LEU A 134 -19.98 7.71 34.99
C LEU A 134 -18.75 7.91 34.09
N ILE A 135 -17.63 8.38 34.63
CA ILE A 135 -16.38 8.60 33.89
C ILE A 135 -15.89 7.30 33.23
N VAL A 136 -15.80 6.21 34.00
CA VAL A 136 -15.32 4.90 33.51
C VAL A 136 -16.17 4.37 32.36
N SER A 137 -17.50 4.43 32.50
CA SER A 137 -18.43 3.91 31.48
C SER A 137 -18.49 4.78 30.23
N THR A 138 -18.40 6.10 30.40
CA THR A 138 -18.26 7.07 29.31
C THR A 138 -16.97 6.84 28.53
N GLU A 139 -15.79 6.94 29.17
CA GLU A 139 -14.48 6.85 28.51
C GLU A 139 -14.37 5.59 27.65
N ALA A 140 -14.77 4.44 28.21
CA ALA A 140 -14.78 3.17 27.49
C ALA A 140 -15.69 3.19 26.25
N THR A 141 -16.93 3.68 26.41
CA THR A 141 -17.91 3.79 25.32
C THR A 141 -17.44 4.71 24.21
N GLU A 142 -16.81 5.83 24.57
CA GLU A 142 -16.30 6.79 23.61
C GLU A 142 -15.10 6.23 22.84
N VAL A 143 -14.10 5.67 23.54
CA VAL A 143 -12.95 4.99 22.92
C VAL A 143 -13.41 3.92 21.93
N ASP A 144 -14.39 3.09 22.30
CA ASP A 144 -14.91 2.02 21.44
C ASP A 144 -15.69 2.58 20.24
N SER A 145 -16.41 3.69 20.41
CA SER A 145 -17.07 4.42 19.32
C SER A 145 -16.04 5.04 18.34
N MET A 146 -14.96 5.64 18.86
CA MET A 146 -13.86 6.18 18.05
C MET A 146 -13.19 5.07 17.22
N LEU A 147 -12.89 3.95 17.88
CA LEU A 147 -12.24 2.80 17.27
C LEU A 147 -13.12 2.15 16.19
N THR A 148 -14.42 1.96 16.48
CA THR A 148 -15.41 1.45 15.52
C THR A 148 -15.44 2.31 14.25
N LYS A 149 -15.41 3.63 14.41
CA LYS A 149 -15.38 4.57 13.28
C LYS A 149 -14.14 4.41 12.42
N TYR A 150 -12.97 4.21 13.01
CA TYR A 150 -11.73 3.97 12.26
C TYR A 150 -11.75 2.65 11.50
N TYR A 151 -12.36 1.59 12.05
CA TYR A 151 -12.59 0.36 11.31
C TYR A 151 -13.51 0.57 10.11
N GLU A 152 -14.72 1.07 10.34
CA GLU A 152 -15.76 1.15 9.31
C GLU A 152 -15.49 2.22 8.24
N GLU A 153 -14.94 3.39 8.60
CA GLU A 153 -14.72 4.49 7.64
C GLU A 153 -13.33 4.51 7.00
N SER A 154 -12.34 3.79 7.53
CA SER A 154 -10.95 3.89 7.08
C SER A 154 -10.28 2.53 6.86
N PHE A 155 -10.09 1.72 7.90
CA PHE A 155 -9.32 0.47 7.79
C PHE A 155 -10.01 -0.58 6.88
N LYS A 156 -11.34 -0.67 6.89
CA LYS A 156 -12.15 -1.50 5.98
C LYS A 156 -12.05 -1.07 4.51
N LEU A 157 -11.75 0.21 4.28
CA LEU A 157 -11.43 0.78 2.97
C LEU A 157 -9.90 0.83 2.74
N SER A 158 -9.12 0.18 3.60
CA SER A 158 -7.66 0.18 3.62
C SER A 158 -7.01 1.57 3.51
N HIS A 159 -7.73 2.59 3.95
CA HIS A 159 -7.19 3.91 4.20
C HIS A 159 -6.27 3.86 5.43
N LYS A 160 -5.35 4.81 5.49
CA LYS A 160 -4.52 5.10 6.65
C LYS A 160 -5.22 6.12 7.54
N VAL A 161 -4.87 6.18 8.81
CA VAL A 161 -5.47 7.11 9.78
C VAL A 161 -4.37 8.03 10.32
N LEU A 162 -4.55 9.34 10.18
CA LEU A 162 -3.79 10.34 10.94
C LEU A 162 -4.75 11.00 11.93
N LEU A 163 -4.58 10.71 13.22
CA LEU A 163 -5.26 11.45 14.27
C LEU A 163 -4.42 12.66 14.68
N ILE A 164 -5.00 13.85 14.61
CA ILE A 164 -4.45 15.06 15.21
C ILE A 164 -5.26 15.29 16.49
N SER A 165 -4.63 15.16 17.65
CA SER A 165 -5.30 15.23 18.95
C SER A 165 -4.79 16.41 19.77
N HIS A 166 -5.64 16.94 20.66
CA HIS A 166 -5.35 18.13 21.44
C HIS A 166 -5.74 17.96 22.91
N SER A 167 -4.87 18.35 23.86
CA SER A 167 -5.12 18.22 25.30
C SER A 167 -5.57 16.81 25.70
N GLN A 168 -6.72 16.64 26.33
CA GLN A 168 -7.27 15.34 26.73
C GLN A 168 -7.43 14.36 25.56
N GLY A 169 -7.71 14.84 24.34
CA GLY A 169 -7.81 13.99 23.16
C GLY A 169 -6.56 13.16 22.89
N ASN A 170 -5.41 13.58 23.39
CA ASN A 170 -4.16 12.83 23.33
C ASN A 170 -4.20 11.53 24.16
N LEU A 171 -4.92 11.53 25.29
CA LEU A 171 -5.13 10.35 26.14
C LEU A 171 -6.08 9.37 25.46
N PHE A 172 -7.20 9.85 24.91
CA PHE A 172 -8.07 9.06 24.04
C PHE A 172 -7.29 8.46 22.86
N ALA A 173 -6.46 9.25 22.18
CA ALA A 173 -5.64 8.79 21.06
C ALA A 173 -4.68 7.65 21.45
N ASN A 174 -4.04 7.76 22.62
CA ASN A 174 -3.19 6.69 23.19
C ASN A 174 -3.99 5.42 23.49
N ARG A 175 -5.15 5.54 24.16
CA ARG A 175 -6.05 4.42 24.50
C ARG A 175 -6.61 3.71 23.27
N ILE A 176 -6.98 4.47 22.23
CA ILE A 176 -7.42 3.91 20.95
C ILE A 176 -6.27 3.13 20.30
N TYR A 177 -5.07 3.72 20.21
CA TYR A 177 -3.91 3.03 19.64
C TYR A 177 -3.57 1.73 20.39
N GLU A 178 -3.70 1.70 21.71
CA GLU A 178 -3.53 0.49 22.52
C GLU A 178 -4.57 -0.59 22.16
N LYS A 179 -5.85 -0.23 21.97
CA LYS A 179 -6.94 -1.15 21.59
C LYS A 179 -6.97 -1.60 20.12
N ILE A 180 -6.27 -0.96 19.18
CA ILE A 180 -6.25 -1.38 17.76
C ILE A 180 -5.80 -2.86 17.64
N ASN A 181 -6.65 -3.69 17.03
CA ASN A 181 -6.45 -5.13 16.87
C ASN A 181 -7.07 -5.66 15.55
N PRO A 182 -6.40 -6.50 14.74
CA PRO A 182 -5.03 -7.00 14.89
C PRO A 182 -3.98 -5.91 14.94
N THR A 183 -2.87 -6.20 15.63
CA THR A 183 -1.76 -5.26 15.85
C THR A 183 -1.19 -4.69 14.56
N GLY A 184 -1.28 -5.40 13.43
CA GLY A 184 -0.83 -4.89 12.12
C GLY A 184 -1.55 -3.63 11.64
N TYR A 185 -2.77 -3.34 12.11
CA TYR A 185 -3.42 -2.05 11.83
C TYR A 185 -2.70 -0.86 12.50
N LYS A 186 -1.88 -1.10 13.53
CA LYS A 186 -1.11 -0.03 14.22
C LYS A 186 -0.06 0.60 13.31
N ASP A 187 0.42 -0.12 12.29
CA ASP A 187 1.30 0.43 11.27
C ASP A 187 0.61 1.50 10.41
N TYR A 188 -0.71 1.44 10.27
CA TYR A 188 -1.54 2.32 9.44
C TYR A 188 -2.13 3.49 10.23
N PHE A 189 -1.74 3.65 11.49
CA PHE A 189 -2.20 4.69 12.40
C PHE A 189 -1.04 5.60 12.82
N ALA A 190 -1.19 6.90 12.57
CA ALA A 190 -0.30 7.93 13.08
C ALA A 190 -1.03 8.87 14.05
N ASN A 191 -0.29 9.41 15.02
CA ASN A 191 -0.83 10.35 16.00
C ASN A 191 0.05 11.61 16.09
N MET A 192 -0.55 12.76 15.82
CA MET A 192 0.03 14.08 16.09
C MET A 192 -0.62 14.65 17.34
N GLN A 193 0.11 14.66 18.45
CA GLN A 193 -0.37 15.19 19.73
C GLN A 193 -0.06 16.68 19.88
N ILE A 194 -1.00 17.46 20.39
CA ILE A 194 -0.83 18.89 20.63
C ILE A 194 -1.24 19.19 22.07
N ALA A 195 -0.41 19.93 22.83
CA ALA A 195 -0.63 20.21 24.25
C ALA A 195 -0.88 18.91 25.05
N SER A 196 0.07 17.99 25.08
CA SER A 196 -0.21 16.66 25.64
C SER A 196 -0.01 16.56 27.16
N PRO A 197 -1.04 16.14 27.94
CA PRO A 197 -0.87 15.76 29.34
C PRO A 197 -0.17 14.40 29.49
N ALA A 198 -0.12 13.57 28.43
CA ALA A 198 0.52 12.27 28.46
C ALA A 198 2.04 12.40 28.61
N SER A 199 2.67 11.38 29.19
CA SER A 199 4.12 11.23 29.27
C SER A 199 4.78 10.77 27.96
N GLU A 200 4.01 10.18 27.05
CA GLU A 200 4.48 9.73 25.73
C GLU A 200 3.35 9.66 24.69
N VAL A 201 3.73 9.68 23.42
CA VAL A 201 2.85 9.28 22.31
C VAL A 201 2.97 7.77 22.14
N LYS A 202 1.90 7.01 22.41
CA LYS A 202 1.91 5.53 22.33
C LYS A 202 2.06 5.01 20.89
N ALA A 203 1.60 5.80 19.91
CA ALA A 203 1.66 5.42 18.50
C ALA A 203 3.10 5.34 17.99
N GLN A 204 3.48 4.22 17.34
CA GLN A 204 4.81 4.08 16.73
C GLN A 204 5.10 5.16 15.69
N LYS A 205 4.07 5.57 14.93
CA LYS A 205 4.09 6.75 14.05
C LYS A 205 3.52 7.94 14.81
N GLY A 206 4.16 8.27 15.93
CA GLY A 206 3.73 9.31 16.87
C GLY A 206 4.66 10.51 16.85
N ASP A 207 4.12 11.71 16.99
CA ASP A 207 4.88 12.90 17.33
C ASP A 207 4.01 13.89 18.12
N TYR A 208 4.62 14.89 18.75
CA TYR A 208 3.93 15.88 19.58
C TYR A 208 4.47 17.30 19.45
N VAL A 209 3.63 18.28 19.79
CA VAL A 209 4.02 19.68 20.05
C VAL A 209 3.41 20.16 21.36
N THR A 210 4.25 20.59 22.30
CA THR A 210 3.85 21.15 23.60
C THR A 210 4.59 22.48 23.83
N LEU A 211 3.87 23.53 24.22
CA LEU A 211 4.41 24.86 24.48
C LEU A 211 5.18 24.94 25.80
N SER A 212 6.22 25.78 25.83
CA SER A 212 7.02 26.06 27.03
C SER A 212 6.21 26.63 28.19
N THR A 213 5.07 27.26 27.90
CA THR A 213 4.15 27.85 28.87
C THR A 213 3.19 26.85 29.51
N ASP A 214 2.98 25.68 28.91
CA ASP A 214 2.02 24.69 29.40
C ASP A 214 2.52 23.97 30.66
N LEU A 215 3.83 23.99 30.88
CA LEU A 215 4.48 23.57 32.14
C LEU A 215 4.87 24.78 33.02
N THR A 216 4.14 25.89 32.88
CA THR A 216 4.23 27.02 33.80
C THR A 216 2.89 27.26 34.48
N SER A 217 2.89 28.05 35.55
CA SER A 217 1.76 28.33 36.45
C SER A 217 0.47 28.87 35.79
N PHE A 218 0.46 29.08 34.47
CA PHE A 218 -0.61 29.71 33.71
C PHE A 218 -1.49 28.72 32.92
N ASP A 219 -1.04 27.48 32.69
CA ASP A 219 -1.93 26.43 32.17
C ASP A 219 -2.56 25.63 33.32
N PRO A 220 -3.89 25.69 33.53
CA PRO A 220 -4.57 24.89 34.54
C PRO A 220 -4.71 23.41 34.17
N VAL A 221 -4.36 22.99 32.95
CA VAL A 221 -4.59 21.62 32.45
C VAL A 221 -3.35 20.74 32.54
N ILE A 222 -2.21 21.12 31.96
CA ILE A 222 -1.01 20.27 31.87
C ILE A 222 -0.05 20.48 33.03
N ASN A 223 0.18 21.73 33.45
CA ASN A 223 1.22 22.12 34.43
C ASN A 223 1.24 21.30 35.74
N PHE A 224 0.07 20.81 36.19
CA PHE A 224 -0.08 20.08 37.45
C PHE A 224 0.07 18.56 37.32
N ILE A 225 0.29 18.04 36.10
CA ILE A 225 0.33 16.61 35.81
C ILE A 225 1.78 16.11 35.84
N PRO A 226 2.15 15.21 36.78
CA PRO A 226 3.49 14.65 36.81
C PRO A 226 3.82 13.88 35.53
N GLY A 227 5.03 14.11 35.01
CA GLY A 227 5.57 13.34 33.89
C GLY A 227 5.00 13.65 32.50
N SER A 228 4.18 14.69 32.33
CA SER A 228 3.76 15.14 30.99
C SER A 228 4.95 15.45 30.08
N MET A 229 4.78 15.26 28.76
CA MET A 229 5.86 15.44 27.79
C MET A 229 6.49 16.83 27.87
N SER A 230 7.82 16.87 27.93
CA SER A 230 8.62 18.10 27.99
C SER A 230 8.30 19.06 26.85
N PRO A 231 8.34 20.38 27.05
CA PRO A 231 8.01 21.33 26.01
C PRO A 231 9.01 21.29 24.86
N ASN A 232 8.50 21.43 23.64
CA ASN A 232 9.32 21.45 22.42
C ASN A 232 8.97 22.61 21.48
N ALA A 233 8.04 23.49 21.86
CA ALA A 233 7.73 24.75 21.17
C ALA A 233 7.78 25.94 22.12
N SER A 234 8.18 27.10 21.59
CA SER A 234 8.14 28.39 22.29
C SER A 234 6.90 29.18 21.86
N GLY A 235 6.26 29.86 22.80
CA GLY A 235 5.11 30.71 22.50
C GLY A 235 4.59 31.50 23.69
N ASP A 236 3.62 32.37 23.42
CA ASP A 236 2.82 33.06 24.42
C ASP A 236 1.88 32.08 25.13
N SER A 237 1.59 32.36 26.40
CA SER A 237 0.80 31.50 27.28
C SER A 237 -0.63 31.28 26.77
N GLY A 238 -1.04 30.01 26.68
CA GLY A 238 -2.42 29.63 26.46
C GLY A 238 -2.55 28.16 26.08
N HIS A 239 -3.74 27.59 26.30
CA HIS A 239 -4.01 26.17 26.08
C HIS A 239 -4.99 25.89 24.92
N SER A 240 -5.45 26.92 24.21
CA SER A 240 -6.37 26.74 23.07
C SER A 240 -5.59 26.44 21.80
N LEU A 241 -5.93 25.33 21.12
CA LEU A 241 -5.35 24.93 19.84
C LEU A 241 -5.25 26.11 18.85
N VAL A 242 -6.34 26.87 18.66
CA VAL A 242 -6.33 27.94 17.66
C VAL A 242 -5.44 29.11 18.09
N SER A 243 -5.64 29.68 19.28
CA SER A 243 -4.96 30.93 19.68
C SER A 243 -3.54 30.72 20.23
N ALA A 244 -3.24 29.57 20.83
CA ALA A 244 -1.91 29.27 21.35
C ALA A 244 -1.03 28.54 20.33
N TYR A 245 -1.57 27.54 19.63
CA TYR A 245 -0.77 26.65 18.79
C TYR A 245 -0.80 26.99 17.30
N LEU A 246 -1.96 27.32 16.74
CA LEU A 246 -2.12 27.58 15.30
C LEU A 246 -1.90 29.06 14.92
N SER A 247 -2.02 29.99 15.87
CA SER A 247 -1.82 31.44 15.64
C SER A 247 -0.39 31.92 15.86
N GLN A 248 0.52 31.05 16.33
CA GLN A 248 1.89 31.40 16.68
C GLN A 248 2.91 30.67 15.80
N ALA A 249 3.97 31.36 15.37
CA ALA A 249 4.83 30.90 14.29
C ALA A 249 5.60 29.59 14.58
N ASP A 250 6.18 29.45 15.77
CA ASP A 250 6.96 28.25 16.13
C ASP A 250 6.11 26.98 16.31
N PRO A 251 5.04 26.95 17.14
CA PRO A 251 4.18 25.77 17.23
C PRO A 251 3.51 25.43 15.89
N LEU A 252 3.04 26.42 15.11
CA LEU A 252 2.48 26.19 13.78
C LEU A 252 3.48 25.54 12.83
N SER A 253 4.72 26.05 12.78
CA SER A 253 5.80 25.50 11.95
C SER A 253 6.13 24.05 12.34
N LYS A 254 6.18 23.76 13.65
CA LYS A 254 6.42 22.41 14.16
C LYS A 254 5.26 21.45 13.88
N ILE A 255 4.01 21.88 14.12
CA ILE A 255 2.81 21.08 13.82
C ILE A 255 2.76 20.73 12.33
N THR A 256 2.89 21.71 11.44
CA THR A 256 2.83 21.47 9.99
C THR A 256 4.00 20.63 9.47
N THR A 257 5.20 20.78 10.03
CA THR A 257 6.38 19.95 9.70
C THR A 257 6.17 18.50 10.13
N LYS A 258 5.69 18.27 11.35
CA LYS A 258 5.44 16.92 11.89
C LYS A 258 4.29 16.23 11.16
N ILE A 259 3.21 16.93 10.83
CA ILE A 259 2.12 16.41 9.99
C ILE A 259 2.65 15.95 8.62
N LYS A 260 3.52 16.73 7.95
CA LYS A 260 4.16 16.32 6.69
C LYS A 260 4.97 15.03 6.84
N GLN A 261 5.74 14.91 7.92
CA GLN A 261 6.53 13.72 8.22
C GLN A 261 5.66 12.49 8.51
N LEU A 262 4.60 12.64 9.31
CA LEU A 262 3.66 11.56 9.62
C LEU A 262 2.89 11.08 8.39
N LEU A 263 2.43 11.99 7.52
CA LEU A 263 1.79 11.63 6.25
C LEU A 263 2.78 10.92 5.32
N ALA A 264 4.01 11.41 5.19
CA ALA A 264 5.04 10.75 4.39
C ALA A 264 5.40 9.36 4.93
N ASN A 265 5.46 9.17 6.26
CA ASN A 265 5.68 7.86 6.88
C ASN A 265 4.52 6.90 6.59
N LEU A 266 3.27 7.35 6.79
CA LEU A 266 2.08 6.57 6.45
C LEU A 266 2.07 6.21 4.96
N ASP A 267 2.51 7.09 4.07
CA ASP A 267 2.57 6.82 2.63
C ASP A 267 3.50 5.67 2.25
N THR A 268 4.56 5.43 3.02
CA THR A 268 5.47 4.29 2.78
C THR A 268 4.87 2.93 3.15
N GLU A 269 3.78 2.91 3.93
CA GLU A 269 3.13 1.66 4.32
C GLU A 269 2.55 0.92 3.10
N PRO A 270 2.77 -0.40 2.99
CA PRO A 270 2.28 -1.21 1.88
C PRO A 270 0.74 -1.23 1.83
N SER A 271 0.15 -1.82 0.80
CA SER A 271 -1.31 -2.06 0.81
C SER A 271 -1.70 -2.95 1.99
N GLN A 272 -2.88 -2.72 2.59
CA GLN A 272 -3.46 -3.62 3.60
C GLN A 272 -4.01 -4.91 2.98
N TRP A 273 -3.99 -5.00 1.64
CA TRP A 273 -4.29 -6.22 0.89
C TRP A 273 -3.01 -6.96 0.51
N GLU A 274 -3.15 -8.25 0.25
CA GLU A 274 -2.10 -9.10 -0.30
C GLU A 274 -2.63 -10.04 -1.37
N LEU A 275 -1.73 -10.45 -2.27
CA LEU A 275 -2.02 -11.47 -3.29
C LEU A 275 -2.42 -12.78 -2.62
N ASP A 276 -3.54 -13.33 -3.07
CA ASP A 276 -4.04 -14.63 -2.62
C ASP A 276 -3.79 -15.70 -3.70
N ASN A 277 -4.33 -15.54 -4.92
CA ASN A 277 -4.09 -16.45 -6.05
C ASN A 277 -3.85 -15.70 -7.38
N GLU A 278 -3.10 -16.32 -8.31
CA GLU A 278 -2.97 -15.88 -9.70
C GLU A 278 -3.62 -16.89 -10.66
N LEU A 279 -4.39 -16.42 -11.63
CA LEU A 279 -5.14 -17.23 -12.62
C LEU A 279 -4.73 -16.81 -14.04
N ASN A 280 -4.52 -17.76 -14.95
CA ASN A 280 -4.20 -17.52 -16.37
C ASN A 280 -2.98 -16.60 -16.62
N LYS A 281 -1.94 -16.70 -15.78
CA LYS A 281 -0.75 -15.84 -15.86
C LYS A 281 -0.06 -15.94 -17.23
N GLY A 282 0.16 -14.78 -17.86
CA GLY A 282 0.77 -14.68 -19.19
C GLY A 282 -0.21 -14.71 -20.37
N THR A 283 -1.53 -14.78 -20.13
CA THR A 283 -2.55 -14.61 -21.19
C THR A 283 -3.28 -13.27 -21.04
N LYS A 284 -4.09 -12.92 -22.05
CA LYS A 284 -5.03 -11.79 -21.98
C LYS A 284 -6.11 -11.96 -20.89
N ASP A 285 -6.34 -13.19 -20.44
CA ASP A 285 -7.36 -13.57 -19.46
C ASP A 285 -6.77 -13.68 -18.04
N TYR A 286 -5.58 -13.12 -17.82
CA TYR A 286 -4.89 -13.08 -16.52
C TYR A 286 -5.73 -12.33 -15.47
N LYS A 287 -6.01 -13.02 -14.37
CA LYS A 287 -6.77 -12.51 -13.21
C LYS A 287 -6.03 -12.87 -11.94
N ILE A 288 -6.36 -12.22 -10.83
CA ILE A 288 -5.86 -12.61 -9.51
C ILE A 288 -6.98 -12.49 -8.46
N THR A 289 -6.76 -13.05 -7.29
CA THR A 289 -7.53 -12.76 -6.06
C THR A 289 -6.63 -12.09 -5.02
N LEU A 290 -7.24 -11.36 -4.09
CA LEU A 290 -6.61 -10.83 -2.89
C LEU A 290 -7.34 -11.32 -1.64
N LYS A 291 -6.67 -11.13 -0.51
CA LYS A 291 -7.26 -11.15 0.83
C LYS A 291 -6.81 -9.93 1.63
N HIS A 292 -7.62 -9.50 2.59
CA HIS A 292 -7.21 -8.47 3.54
C HIS A 292 -6.19 -9.07 4.52
N ARG A 293 -5.08 -8.39 4.79
CA ARG A 293 -3.99 -8.93 5.65
C ARG A 293 -4.42 -9.15 7.10
N PHE A 294 -5.42 -8.39 7.55
CA PHE A 294 -5.81 -8.30 8.96
C PHE A 294 -7.28 -8.65 9.22
N ASP A 295 -8.12 -8.68 8.19
CA ASP A 295 -9.55 -8.97 8.34
C ASP A 295 -9.90 -10.27 7.62
N THR A 296 -9.97 -11.34 8.39
CA THR A 296 -10.30 -12.68 7.89
C THR A 296 -11.79 -12.86 7.60
N THR A 297 -12.65 -11.90 7.97
CA THR A 297 -14.07 -11.92 7.60
C THR A 297 -14.27 -11.53 6.13
N ILE A 298 -13.36 -10.71 5.59
CA ILE A 298 -13.27 -10.37 4.17
C ILE A 298 -12.65 -11.54 3.40
N THR A 299 -13.45 -12.59 3.23
CA THR A 299 -13.06 -13.87 2.62
C THR A 299 -13.14 -13.89 1.09
N SER A 300 -13.84 -12.94 0.47
CA SER A 300 -13.88 -12.81 -0.99
C SER A 300 -14.09 -11.37 -1.44
N MET A 301 -13.55 -11.04 -2.62
CA MET A 301 -13.67 -9.72 -3.25
C MET A 301 -15.00 -9.51 -3.99
N GLN A 302 -16.05 -10.29 -3.68
CA GLN A 302 -17.34 -10.19 -4.35
C GLN A 302 -18.19 -9.02 -3.83
N ASP A 303 -18.09 -8.71 -2.53
CA ASP A 303 -18.88 -7.64 -1.87
C ASP A 303 -18.02 -6.45 -1.40
N VAL A 304 -16.69 -6.50 -1.55
CA VAL A 304 -15.75 -5.42 -1.18
C VAL A 304 -14.89 -5.08 -2.40
N ALA A 305 -14.97 -3.82 -2.85
CA ALA A 305 -14.48 -3.38 -4.16
C ALA A 305 -12.95 -3.17 -4.20
N VAL A 306 -12.16 -4.26 -4.18
CA VAL A 306 -10.68 -4.31 -4.29
C VAL A 306 -10.23 -5.59 -5.01
N TYR A 307 -9.09 -5.80 -5.71
CA TYR A 307 -8.33 -5.12 -6.81
C TYR A 307 -7.17 -6.09 -7.28
N PRO A 308 -6.17 -5.75 -8.16
CA PRO A 308 -5.03 -6.67 -8.48
C PRO A 308 -3.55 -6.22 -8.26
N PHE A 309 -2.80 -6.92 -7.41
CA PHE A 309 -1.35 -6.87 -7.08
C PHE A 309 -0.32 -6.46 -8.18
N ASN A 310 0.41 -5.36 -7.95
CA ASN A 310 1.85 -5.26 -8.27
C ASN A 310 2.61 -5.11 -6.94
N ALA A 311 3.73 -5.82 -6.75
CA ALA A 311 4.58 -5.68 -5.57
C ALA A 311 5.14 -4.24 -5.36
N SER A 312 5.03 -3.36 -6.37
CA SER A 312 5.43 -1.95 -6.32
C SER A 312 4.35 -0.93 -6.75
N LYS A 313 3.11 -1.33 -7.05
CA LYS A 313 2.02 -0.40 -7.49
C LYS A 313 0.61 -0.90 -7.10
N LYS A 314 -0.35 0.01 -7.24
CA LYS A 314 -1.77 -0.11 -6.85
C LYS A 314 -2.66 -0.63 -8.01
N LEU A 315 -3.96 -0.45 -7.85
CA LEU A 315 -4.89 -1.57 -7.90
C LEU A 315 -6.32 -1.07 -8.23
N TYR A 316 -6.99 -1.60 -9.27
CA TYR A 316 -8.34 -1.16 -9.69
C TYR A 316 -9.25 -2.29 -10.19
N HIS A 317 -10.54 -2.21 -9.87
CA HIS A 317 -11.62 -3.03 -10.44
C HIS A 317 -12.15 -2.25 -11.63
N VAL A 318 -12.33 -2.94 -12.75
CA VAL A 318 -12.79 -2.30 -13.97
C VAL A 318 -13.82 -3.18 -14.66
N ILE A 319 -14.92 -2.53 -15.02
CA ILE A 319 -15.84 -3.06 -16.03
C ILE A 319 -15.20 -2.66 -17.36
N ASP A 320 -14.79 -3.65 -18.15
CA ASP A 320 -14.33 -3.36 -19.50
C ASP A 320 -15.50 -2.91 -20.40
N ASN A 321 -15.16 -2.23 -21.48
CA ASN A 321 -16.10 -1.71 -22.47
C ASN A 321 -16.87 -2.80 -23.24
N THR A 322 -16.63 -4.09 -22.98
CA THR A 322 -17.41 -5.23 -23.47
C THR A 322 -18.38 -5.81 -22.43
N GLY A 323 -18.38 -5.28 -21.21
CA GLY A 323 -19.20 -5.75 -20.08
C GLY A 323 -18.55 -6.88 -19.26
N GLY A 324 -17.25 -7.14 -19.45
CA GLY A 324 -16.48 -8.06 -18.63
C GLY A 324 -16.06 -7.44 -17.30
N ASN A 325 -16.19 -8.20 -16.21
CA ASN A 325 -15.58 -7.85 -14.93
C ASN A 325 -14.10 -8.27 -14.92
N GLY A 326 -13.23 -7.27 -14.81
CA GLY A 326 -11.77 -7.39 -14.86
C GLY A 326 -11.07 -6.58 -13.77
N TRP A 327 -9.75 -6.72 -13.73
CA TRP A 327 -8.90 -6.12 -12.71
C TRP A 327 -7.63 -5.58 -13.36
N VAL A 328 -7.23 -4.34 -13.03
CA VAL A 328 -6.04 -3.67 -13.61
C VAL A 328 -5.09 -3.01 -12.61
N LYS A 329 -3.81 -2.87 -13.00
CA LYS A 329 -2.68 -2.41 -12.17
C LYS A 329 -2.29 -0.97 -12.54
N ALA A 330 -2.37 -0.01 -11.62
CA ALA A 330 -1.92 1.38 -11.81
C ALA A 330 -1.31 1.98 -10.52
N SER A 331 -0.60 3.08 -10.61
CA SER A 331 0.03 3.77 -9.48
C SER A 331 -0.93 4.66 -8.65
N CYS A 332 -1.96 5.28 -9.25
CA CYS A 332 -3.01 6.04 -8.55
C CYS A 332 -4.27 6.23 -9.43
N GLY A 333 -5.48 6.08 -8.86
CA GLY A 333 -6.77 6.31 -9.54
C GLY A 333 -7.08 5.38 -10.74
N GLY A 334 -8.36 5.36 -11.15
CA GLY A 334 -8.82 4.68 -12.37
C GLY A 334 -10.04 3.79 -12.17
N GLU A 335 -11.16 4.10 -12.83
CA GLU A 335 -12.43 3.36 -12.68
C GLU A 335 -12.84 2.58 -13.95
N LYS A 336 -12.19 2.88 -15.06
CA LYS A 336 -12.44 2.24 -16.35
C LYS A 336 -11.11 1.82 -16.95
N VAL A 337 -11.16 0.78 -17.77
CA VAL A 337 -10.18 0.61 -18.82
C VAL A 337 -10.82 0.71 -20.17
N SER A 338 -10.03 1.16 -21.13
CA SER A 338 -10.29 0.93 -22.54
C SER A 338 -9.32 -0.13 -23.05
N ASP A 339 -9.84 -1.12 -23.77
CA ASP A 339 -9.03 -2.01 -24.61
C ASP A 339 -8.76 -1.41 -26.00
N ASP A 340 -9.27 -0.21 -26.31
CA ASP A 340 -8.98 0.53 -27.54
C ASP A 340 -8.78 2.03 -27.26
N TRP A 341 -7.75 2.63 -27.85
CA TRP A 341 -7.45 4.06 -27.72
C TRP A 341 -6.50 4.55 -28.80
N GLU A 342 -6.54 5.84 -29.11
CA GLU A 342 -5.68 6.44 -30.13
C GLU A 342 -4.19 6.31 -29.73
N GLY A 343 -3.38 5.73 -30.62
CA GLY A 343 -1.96 5.49 -30.37
C GLY A 343 -1.65 4.28 -29.47
N LYS A 344 -2.59 3.35 -29.30
CA LYS A 344 -2.32 2.01 -28.76
C LYS A 344 -1.21 1.31 -29.56
N LYS A 345 -0.20 0.77 -28.86
CA LYS A 345 0.94 0.05 -29.46
C LYS A 345 0.80 -1.46 -29.31
N ASP A 346 1.45 -2.22 -30.19
CA ASP A 346 1.58 -3.67 -30.05
C ASP A 346 2.12 -4.06 -28.66
N GLY A 347 1.41 -5.00 -28.00
CA GLY A 347 1.71 -5.42 -26.64
C GLY A 347 1.04 -4.58 -25.54
N GLU A 348 0.54 -3.38 -25.82
CA GLU A 348 -0.33 -2.66 -24.87
C GLU A 348 -1.70 -3.38 -24.84
N ALA A 349 -2.16 -3.80 -23.66
CA ALA A 349 -3.45 -4.50 -23.47
C ALA A 349 -4.58 -3.49 -23.24
N TYR A 350 -4.42 -2.67 -22.20
CA TYR A 350 -5.44 -1.79 -21.63
C TYR A 350 -4.84 -0.44 -21.26
N LEU A 351 -5.61 0.63 -21.43
CA LEU A 351 -5.36 1.97 -20.89
C LEU A 351 -6.31 2.20 -19.72
N ILE A 352 -5.78 2.70 -18.60
CA ILE A 352 -6.55 3.01 -17.39
C ILE A 352 -6.99 4.48 -17.44
N ASP A 353 -8.29 4.73 -17.22
CA ASP A 353 -8.92 6.07 -17.15
C ASP A 353 -8.53 6.78 -15.83
N ASN A 354 -7.24 7.13 -15.70
CA ASN A 354 -6.66 7.82 -14.56
C ASN A 354 -5.80 9.04 -14.99
N LYS A 355 -5.42 9.89 -14.03
CA LYS A 355 -4.63 11.12 -14.30
C LYS A 355 -3.22 10.84 -14.84
N GLU A 356 -2.79 9.59 -14.77
CA GLU A 356 -1.48 9.11 -15.15
C GLU A 356 -1.50 8.35 -16.50
N GLU A 357 -2.67 8.17 -17.12
CA GLU A 357 -2.93 7.44 -18.37
C GLU A 357 -2.20 6.09 -18.42
N GLU A 358 -2.32 5.31 -17.35
CA GLU A 358 -1.47 4.14 -17.17
C GLU A 358 -1.82 2.98 -18.10
N LYS A 359 -0.79 2.50 -18.81
CA LYS A 359 -0.91 1.42 -19.78
C LYS A 359 -0.47 0.08 -19.19
N ILE A 360 -1.33 -0.92 -19.30
CA ILE A 360 -0.95 -2.31 -19.07
C ILE A 360 -0.36 -2.86 -20.35
N VAL A 361 0.79 -3.51 -20.25
CA VAL A 361 1.45 -4.20 -21.36
C VAL A 361 1.36 -5.70 -21.11
N TYR A 362 0.75 -6.46 -22.02
CA TYR A 362 0.82 -7.92 -21.98
C TYR A 362 2.16 -8.36 -22.55
N LEU A 363 2.85 -9.24 -21.82
CA LEU A 363 4.08 -9.86 -22.30
C LEU A 363 3.75 -10.90 -23.37
N SER A 364 3.56 -10.42 -24.62
CA SER A 364 3.75 -11.25 -25.80
C SER A 364 5.24 -11.61 -25.91
N ILE A 365 5.65 -12.64 -25.17
CA ILE A 365 6.93 -13.30 -25.39
C ILE A 365 6.70 -14.24 -26.59
N PRO A 366 7.16 -13.91 -27.81
CA PRO A 366 7.27 -14.94 -28.85
C PRO A 366 8.17 -16.05 -28.31
N LEU A 367 7.58 -17.25 -28.20
CA LEU A 367 8.30 -18.47 -27.85
C LEU A 367 9.22 -18.84 -29.02
N TYR A 368 10.45 -18.34 -28.98
CA TYR A 368 11.49 -18.73 -29.92
C TYR A 368 12.02 -20.12 -29.54
N SER A 369 11.51 -21.15 -30.21
CA SER A 369 12.13 -22.47 -30.25
C SER A 369 13.36 -22.42 -31.17
N PHE A 370 14.53 -22.78 -30.64
CA PHE A 370 15.73 -22.98 -31.47
C PHE A 370 16.07 -24.46 -31.51
N ILE A 371 15.96 -25.07 -32.68
CA ILE A 371 16.48 -26.42 -32.92
C ILE A 371 17.97 -26.28 -33.22
N ALA A 372 18.84 -26.73 -32.31
CA ALA A 372 20.27 -26.84 -32.58
C ALA A 372 20.60 -28.31 -32.86
N ALA A 373 20.86 -28.64 -34.13
CA ALA A 373 21.47 -29.91 -34.45
C ALA A 373 22.90 -29.92 -33.87
N SER A 374 23.22 -30.91 -33.04
CA SER A 374 24.54 -31.01 -32.40
C SER A 374 25.26 -32.27 -32.88
N SER A 375 26.29 -32.07 -33.69
CA SER A 375 27.20 -33.07 -34.28
C SER A 375 26.62 -34.05 -35.31
N TYR A 376 27.41 -34.30 -36.34
CA TYR A 376 27.27 -35.40 -37.29
C TYR A 376 28.42 -36.38 -37.06
N TYR A 377 28.15 -37.68 -37.07
CA TYR A 377 29.21 -38.69 -37.14
C TYR A 377 29.05 -39.45 -38.45
N TYR A 378 30.08 -39.42 -39.29
CA TYR A 378 30.17 -40.21 -40.51
C TYR A 378 30.82 -41.56 -40.18
N SER A 379 30.03 -42.63 -40.15
CA SER A 379 30.56 -43.99 -40.16
C SER A 379 30.59 -44.51 -41.59
N LYS A 380 31.80 -44.76 -42.10
CA LYS A 380 32.02 -45.46 -43.37
C LYS A 380 31.85 -46.96 -43.13
N ASP A 381 30.93 -47.59 -43.84
CA ASP A 381 30.74 -49.04 -43.76
C ASP A 381 31.87 -49.80 -44.50
N LYS A 382 31.85 -51.13 -44.40
CA LYS A 382 32.86 -52.00 -45.03
C LYS A 382 32.85 -51.96 -46.56
N ASN A 383 31.78 -51.44 -47.17
CA ASN A 383 31.61 -51.28 -48.61
C ASN A 383 31.94 -49.86 -49.09
N GLY A 384 32.34 -48.97 -48.18
CA GLY A 384 32.67 -47.58 -48.46
C GLY A 384 31.48 -46.62 -48.49
N ILE A 385 30.29 -47.08 -48.12
CA ILE A 385 29.08 -46.24 -48.03
C ILE A 385 29.15 -45.41 -46.75
N TYR A 386 28.96 -44.09 -46.90
CA TYR A 386 28.92 -43.17 -45.76
C TYR A 386 27.51 -43.13 -45.19
N SER A 387 27.38 -43.42 -43.89
CA SER A 387 26.13 -43.27 -43.15
C SER A 387 26.28 -42.14 -42.13
N ALA A 388 25.34 -41.20 -42.13
CA ALA A 388 25.27 -40.10 -41.17
C ALA A 388 24.19 -40.40 -40.13
N LYS A 389 24.56 -40.35 -38.85
CA LYS A 389 23.59 -40.30 -37.74
C LYS A 389 23.47 -38.88 -37.24
N TYR A 390 22.22 -38.43 -37.11
CA TYR A 390 21.85 -37.10 -36.64
C TYR A 390 21.52 -37.17 -35.16
N ARG A 391 21.99 -36.20 -34.37
CA ARG A 391 21.52 -35.98 -33.00
C ARG A 391 20.97 -34.58 -32.88
N PHE A 392 19.66 -34.49 -32.65
CA PHE A 392 18.96 -33.23 -32.47
C PHE A 392 18.84 -32.93 -30.98
N SER A 393 19.28 -31.74 -30.56
CA SER A 393 19.03 -31.21 -29.23
C SER A 393 18.17 -29.97 -29.39
N THR A 394 16.91 -30.07 -28.97
CA THR A 394 15.99 -28.92 -29.03
C THR A 394 16.22 -28.05 -27.81
N TYR A 395 16.63 -26.80 -28.03
CA TYR A 395 16.84 -25.83 -26.97
C TYR A 395 15.67 -24.84 -26.97
N ILE A 396 14.80 -24.98 -25.96
CA ILE A 396 13.74 -24.00 -25.72
C ILE A 396 14.34 -22.90 -24.86
N ILE A 397 14.61 -21.74 -25.47
CA ILE A 397 15.20 -20.58 -24.79
C ILE A 397 14.09 -19.60 -24.43
N TYR A 398 13.70 -19.58 -23.16
CA TYR A 398 12.78 -18.57 -22.64
C TYR A 398 13.52 -17.24 -22.52
N LYS A 399 13.06 -16.19 -23.22
CA LYS A 399 13.67 -14.85 -23.09
C LYS A 399 13.30 -14.24 -21.73
N TYR A 400 14.33 -13.70 -21.08
CA TYR A 400 14.39 -13.48 -19.65
C TYR A 400 14.18 -12.01 -19.24
N ILE A 401 13.52 -11.76 -18.10
CA ILE A 401 13.51 -10.45 -17.39
C ILE A 401 13.56 -10.71 -15.86
N ASN A 402 14.34 -9.91 -15.11
CA ASN A 402 14.58 -9.97 -13.63
C ASN A 402 15.64 -10.98 -13.07
N GLY A 403 16.82 -11.12 -13.69
CA GLY A 403 18.04 -11.62 -13.03
C GLY A 403 18.44 -13.11 -13.07
N ASN A 404 17.55 -14.11 -13.01
CA ASN A 404 17.90 -15.52 -12.68
C ASN A 404 17.57 -16.58 -13.75
N TYR A 405 18.46 -16.83 -14.70
CA TYR A 405 18.24 -17.77 -15.82
C TYR A 405 17.81 -19.20 -15.41
N SER A 406 16.89 -19.77 -16.19
CA SER A 406 16.53 -21.18 -16.18
C SER A 406 16.44 -21.69 -17.63
N SER A 407 16.96 -22.89 -17.88
CA SER A 407 16.93 -23.55 -19.19
C SER A 407 16.62 -25.04 -19.04
N THR A 408 15.74 -25.54 -19.90
CA THR A 408 15.36 -26.97 -19.93
C THR A 408 15.82 -27.58 -21.24
N ILE A 409 16.69 -28.59 -21.15
CA ILE A 409 17.14 -29.37 -22.32
C ILE A 409 16.15 -30.51 -22.54
N VAL A 410 15.54 -30.56 -23.73
CA VAL A 410 14.70 -31.69 -24.14
C VAL A 410 15.44 -32.47 -25.24
N ASN A 411 15.98 -33.64 -24.87
CA ASN A 411 16.71 -34.51 -25.80
C ASN A 411 15.74 -35.46 -26.52
N HIS A 412 15.69 -35.36 -27.86
CA HIS A 412 14.97 -36.31 -28.71
C HIS A 412 15.95 -37.02 -29.65
N ASN A 413 16.14 -38.32 -29.44
CA ASN A 413 16.93 -39.17 -30.34
C ASN A 413 16.04 -39.64 -31.52
N SER A 414 15.92 -38.83 -32.56
CA SER A 414 15.18 -39.15 -33.79
C SER A 414 16.13 -39.23 -34.99
N THR A 415 15.97 -40.25 -35.85
CA THR A 415 16.77 -40.40 -37.08
C THR A 415 15.94 -40.01 -38.30
N TYR A 416 16.41 -39.05 -39.07
CA TYR A 416 15.80 -38.62 -40.33
C TYR A 416 16.85 -38.60 -41.45
N ILE A 417 16.40 -38.81 -42.70
CA ILE A 417 17.23 -38.65 -43.90
C ILE A 417 16.71 -37.41 -44.62
N ILE A 418 17.54 -36.37 -44.73
CA ILE A 418 17.19 -35.11 -45.39
C ILE A 418 18.33 -34.78 -46.37
N PRO A 419 18.04 -34.50 -47.66
CA PRO A 419 19.06 -34.05 -48.60
C PRO A 419 19.57 -32.64 -48.24
N PRO A 420 20.83 -32.30 -48.59
CA PRO A 420 21.37 -30.97 -48.29
C PRO A 420 20.64 -29.87 -49.07
N ALA A 421 20.48 -28.70 -48.45
CA ALA A 421 19.91 -27.50 -49.06
C ALA A 421 21.01 -26.44 -49.28
N ASP A 422 20.82 -25.56 -50.28
CA ASP A 422 21.88 -24.72 -50.85
C ASP A 422 22.46 -23.63 -49.92
N ASN A 423 21.83 -23.36 -48.78
CA ASN A 423 22.24 -22.31 -47.83
C ASN A 423 22.89 -22.90 -46.56
N SER A 424 24.09 -23.48 -46.69
CA SER A 424 24.84 -24.02 -45.55
C SER A 424 26.12 -23.23 -45.23
N ILE A 425 26.33 -22.93 -43.94
CA ILE A 425 27.58 -22.35 -43.44
C ILE A 425 28.49 -23.49 -42.97
N VAL A 426 29.73 -23.52 -43.50
CA VAL A 426 30.72 -24.55 -43.22
C VAL A 426 31.84 -23.96 -42.35
N LEU A 427 32.05 -24.52 -41.16
CA LEU A 427 33.21 -24.19 -40.32
C LEU A 427 34.29 -25.26 -40.50
N GLU A 428 35.45 -24.84 -41.01
CA GLU A 428 36.58 -25.72 -41.32
C GLU A 428 37.66 -25.59 -40.22
N CYS A 429 37.80 -26.61 -39.37
CA CYS A 429 38.88 -26.62 -38.37
C CYS A 429 40.20 -27.08 -39.01
N LYS A 430 41.18 -26.17 -39.14
CA LYS A 430 42.56 -26.53 -39.48
C LYS A 430 43.35 -26.69 -38.18
N ASN A 431 43.85 -27.91 -37.96
CA ASN A 431 44.59 -28.36 -36.77
C ASN A 431 43.75 -28.55 -35.48
N CYS A 432 42.55 -29.13 -35.60
CA CYS A 432 41.98 -29.91 -34.50
C CYS A 432 42.80 -31.21 -34.37
N GLY A 433 43.35 -31.52 -33.19
CA GLY A 433 44.41 -32.53 -32.96
C GLY A 433 44.01 -34.00 -33.12
N PHE A 434 42.95 -34.31 -33.85
CA PHE A 434 42.46 -35.66 -34.12
C PHE A 434 42.72 -36.00 -35.59
N GLY A 435 43.19 -37.23 -35.88
CA GLY A 435 43.73 -37.64 -37.19
C GLY A 435 42.72 -37.77 -38.35
N THR A 436 41.57 -37.11 -38.26
CA THR A 436 40.51 -37.07 -39.27
C THR A 436 39.93 -35.66 -39.33
N SER A 437 39.71 -35.12 -40.54
CA SER A 437 39.09 -33.81 -40.73
C SER A 437 37.62 -33.85 -40.33
N GLU A 438 37.31 -33.40 -39.11
CA GLU A 438 35.94 -33.17 -38.66
C GLU A 438 35.45 -31.81 -39.20
N SER A 439 34.38 -31.84 -39.98
CA SER A 439 33.70 -30.64 -40.48
C SER A 439 32.40 -30.45 -39.70
N TYR A 440 32.22 -29.27 -39.12
CA TYR A 440 31.01 -28.90 -38.38
C TYR A 440 30.21 -27.90 -39.21
N SER A 441 29.01 -28.30 -39.62
CA SER A 441 28.00 -27.41 -40.20
C SER A 441 26.91 -27.13 -39.17
N PHE A 442 26.47 -25.87 -39.13
CA PHE A 442 25.34 -25.43 -38.30
C PHE A 442 24.27 -24.83 -39.19
N THR A 443 23.15 -25.53 -39.35
CA THR A 443 21.99 -25.00 -40.08
C THR A 443 21.01 -24.39 -39.10
N VAL A 444 20.93 -23.06 -39.07
CA VAL A 444 19.93 -22.33 -38.29
C VAL A 444 18.64 -22.26 -39.11
N TYR A 445 17.67 -23.12 -38.79
CA TYR A 445 16.32 -22.99 -39.32
C TYR A 445 15.59 -21.91 -38.53
N SER A 446 15.19 -20.84 -39.21
CA SER A 446 14.28 -19.83 -38.67
C SER A 446 13.12 -19.62 -39.63
N ASP A 447 11.91 -19.99 -39.22
CA ASP A 447 10.68 -19.52 -39.86
C ASP A 447 10.52 -18.02 -39.55
N LEU A 448 11.18 -17.19 -40.36
CA LEU A 448 11.17 -15.73 -40.25
C LEU A 448 10.76 -15.11 -41.58
N THR A 449 9.49 -14.73 -41.67
CA THR A 449 8.96 -13.84 -42.72
C THR A 449 9.24 -12.35 -42.46
N TYR A 450 10.11 -12.01 -41.50
CA TYR A 450 10.51 -10.64 -41.17
C TYR A 450 12.04 -10.44 -41.23
N THR A 451 12.48 -9.71 -42.24
CA THR A 451 13.88 -9.62 -42.70
C THR A 451 14.82 -8.75 -41.87
N THR A 452 14.32 -7.98 -40.90
CA THR A 452 15.11 -6.97 -40.16
C THR A 452 15.63 -7.41 -38.79
N HIS A 453 15.16 -8.54 -38.25
CA HIS A 453 15.50 -9.01 -36.90
C HIS A 453 16.35 -10.29 -36.87
N SER A 454 16.42 -11.02 -37.99
CA SER A 454 17.17 -12.28 -38.12
C SER A 454 18.67 -12.12 -37.85
N SER A 455 19.30 -11.08 -38.39
CA SER A 455 20.76 -10.85 -38.28
C SER A 455 21.23 -10.61 -36.84
N LYS A 456 20.45 -9.88 -36.03
CA LYS A 456 20.77 -9.64 -34.60
C LYS A 456 20.62 -10.90 -33.75
N LEU A 457 19.58 -11.69 -34.00
CA LEU A 457 19.38 -12.98 -33.32
C LEU A 457 20.46 -14.00 -33.70
N LEU A 458 20.84 -14.06 -34.98
CA LEU A 458 21.94 -14.91 -35.46
C LEU A 458 23.28 -14.52 -34.81
N ALA A 459 23.60 -13.21 -34.77
CA ALA A 459 24.80 -12.72 -34.09
C ALA A 459 24.80 -13.03 -32.58
N TYR A 460 23.64 -12.96 -31.92
CA TYR A 460 23.52 -13.28 -30.48
C TYR A 460 23.67 -14.79 -30.21
N GLY A 461 23.07 -15.64 -31.05
CA GLY A 461 23.25 -17.09 -30.99
C GLY A 461 24.70 -17.51 -31.22
N LEU A 462 25.36 -16.92 -32.23
CA LEU A 462 26.79 -17.12 -32.48
C LEU A 462 27.65 -16.68 -31.28
N ASN A 463 27.31 -15.57 -30.62
CA ASN A 463 28.05 -15.11 -29.44
C ASN A 463 27.86 -16.04 -28.23
N ILE A 464 26.67 -16.61 -28.02
CA ILE A 464 26.43 -17.64 -26.99
C ILE A 464 27.26 -18.91 -27.29
N ILE A 465 27.26 -19.39 -28.53
CA ILE A 465 28.06 -20.55 -28.95
C ILE A 465 29.56 -20.28 -28.74
N ASN A 466 30.04 -19.10 -29.13
CA ASN A 466 31.44 -18.71 -28.97
C ASN A 466 31.86 -18.64 -27.49
N ASN A 467 30.98 -18.19 -26.59
CA ASN A 467 31.25 -18.18 -25.14
C ASN A 467 31.18 -19.58 -24.51
N LEU A 468 30.30 -20.47 -24.99
CA LEU A 468 30.18 -21.84 -24.46
C LEU A 468 31.33 -22.78 -24.85
N TYR A 469 32.04 -22.51 -25.95
CA TYR A 469 33.11 -23.39 -26.47
C TYR A 469 34.54 -22.83 -26.34
N ASN A 470 34.71 -21.58 -25.88
CA ASN A 470 36.02 -20.91 -25.84
C ASN A 470 37.04 -21.51 -24.85
N GLU A 471 36.62 -22.36 -23.89
CA GLU A 471 37.57 -22.97 -22.96
C GLU A 471 38.44 -24.08 -23.60
N ASN A 472 38.04 -24.63 -24.77
CA ASN A 472 38.78 -25.75 -25.40
C ASN A 472 39.28 -25.52 -26.84
N PHE A 473 38.83 -24.48 -27.57
CA PHE A 473 39.11 -24.34 -29.01
C PHE A 473 39.57 -22.93 -29.41
N LYS A 474 40.85 -22.61 -29.20
CA LYS A 474 41.43 -21.26 -29.44
C LYS A 474 41.67 -20.86 -30.92
N ASN A 475 41.44 -21.76 -31.90
CA ASN A 475 41.90 -21.60 -33.30
C ASN A 475 40.79 -21.74 -34.36
N LEU A 476 39.55 -21.32 -34.07
CA LEU A 476 38.48 -21.30 -35.08
C LEU A 476 38.51 -20.00 -35.90
N THR A 477 38.57 -20.11 -37.23
CA THR A 477 38.42 -18.97 -38.15
C THR A 477 37.05 -19.05 -38.84
N LEU A 478 36.19 -18.05 -38.61
CA LEU A 478 34.89 -17.99 -39.25
C LEU A 478 35.02 -17.58 -40.72
N LYS A 479 34.36 -18.31 -41.62
CA LYS A 479 34.06 -17.84 -42.99
C LYS A 479 32.56 -17.86 -43.20
N VAL A 480 32.06 -16.76 -43.75
CA VAL A 480 30.67 -16.61 -44.22
C VAL A 480 30.75 -16.48 -45.73
N ASN A 481 29.95 -17.26 -46.45
CA ASN A 481 29.67 -17.09 -47.88
C ASN A 481 28.33 -16.37 -48.02
#